data_AF-A0A520BI04-F1
#
_entry.id   AF-A0A520BI04-F1
#
_cell.length_a   1.000
_cell.length_b   1.000
_cell.length_c   1.000
_cell.angle_alpha   90.00
_cell.angle_beta   90.00
_cell.angle_gamma   90.00
#
_symmetry.space_group_name_H-M   'P 1'
#
loop_
_entity.id
_entity.type
_entity.pdbx_description
1 polymer ?
#
loop_
_entity_poly.entity_id
_entity_poly.type
_entity_poly.pdbx_seq_one_letter_code
_entity_poly.pdbx_strand_id
1 'polypeptide(L)'
;MRALRIIILLIFCYTFANSQMVTDSKRVADVYFLNNEYYAAAEYYKKALSISADSAGFVVPYGFEKKIKEESSIKKRSDYEYAVFQLATSLRLYKNFQDAEKWYVIASNFTNPKYELSSYWYAECLRSNFKFEEAITAFEGFVAKHPAKDEYSINALNHIESCKFALAEIKYPRLYKLSKLPANINLAGSNYASALGTQNFYFTSSRPINNNGKNEILTGANNNVTVVKKETPYINAIYATTINPNEKSSSIQRIDIVNTKLMEAAAPTIHPNGQLMYFTAWYN
;
A
#
# COMPACT_ATOMS: atom_id res chain seq x y z
N MET A 1 -11.68 -14.55 -59.25
CA MET A 1 -10.83 -13.42 -58.79
C MET A 1 -11.47 -12.51 -57.73
N ARG A 2 -12.79 -12.23 -57.76
CA ARG A 2 -13.45 -11.40 -56.73
C ARG A 2 -13.45 -12.04 -55.33
N ALA A 3 -13.70 -13.35 -55.23
CA ALA A 3 -13.69 -14.08 -53.95
C ALA A 3 -12.30 -14.08 -53.27
N LEU A 4 -11.22 -14.24 -54.05
CA LEU A 4 -9.84 -14.22 -53.52
C LEU A 4 -9.45 -12.85 -52.96
N ARG A 5 -9.91 -11.76 -53.58
CA ARG A 5 -9.69 -10.39 -53.08
C ARG A 5 -10.40 -10.13 -51.76
N ILE A 6 -11.60 -10.68 -51.56
CA ILE A 6 -12.37 -10.55 -50.31
C ILE A 6 -11.70 -11.33 -49.17
N ILE A 7 -11.18 -12.53 -49.45
CA ILE A 7 -10.48 -13.35 -48.45
C ILE A 7 -9.17 -12.69 -48.00
N ILE A 8 -8.39 -12.10 -48.92
CA ILE A 8 -7.17 -11.37 -48.58
C ILE A 8 -7.48 -10.12 -47.74
N LEU A 9 -8.58 -9.42 -48.02
CA LEU A 9 -9.00 -8.25 -47.24
C LEU A 9 -9.44 -8.62 -45.81
N LEU A 10 -10.12 -9.76 -45.64
CA LEU A 10 -10.53 -10.28 -44.34
C LEU A 10 -9.34 -10.75 -43.48
N ILE A 11 -8.31 -11.35 -44.09
CA ILE A 11 -7.07 -11.74 -43.40
C ILE A 11 -6.26 -10.50 -42.97
N PHE A 12 -6.25 -9.44 -43.80
CA PHE A 12 -5.59 -8.18 -43.46
C PHE A 12 -6.32 -7.42 -42.34
N CYS A 13 -7.66 -7.48 -42.25
CA CYS A 13 -8.40 -6.88 -41.14
C CYS A 13 -8.19 -7.64 -39.80
N TYR A 14 -7.89 -8.94 -39.83
CA TYR A 14 -7.66 -9.72 -38.60
C TYR A 14 -6.33 -9.35 -37.91
N THR A 15 -5.32 -8.88 -38.65
CA THR A 15 -4.03 -8.48 -38.08
C THR A 15 -4.04 -7.07 -37.47
N PHE A 16 -5.01 -6.22 -37.81
CA PHE A 16 -5.16 -4.88 -37.18
C PHE A 16 -6.06 -4.87 -35.94
N ALA A 17 -6.81 -5.95 -35.66
CA ALA A 17 -7.76 -6.00 -34.55
C ALA A 17 -7.12 -6.20 -33.15
N ASN A 18 -5.80 -6.41 -33.05
CA ASN A 18 -5.11 -6.70 -31.78
C ASN A 18 -4.28 -5.53 -31.18
N SER A 19 -4.42 -4.29 -31.66
CA SER A 19 -3.51 -3.19 -31.30
C SER A 19 -4.06 -2.11 -30.33
N GLN A 20 -5.16 -2.35 -29.61
CA GLN A 20 -5.67 -1.36 -28.63
C GLN A 20 -6.00 -1.94 -27.24
N MET A 21 -5.28 -2.97 -26.79
CA MET A 21 -5.12 -3.15 -25.34
C MET A 21 -4.09 -2.13 -24.85
N VAL A 22 -4.32 -1.49 -23.70
CA VAL A 22 -3.38 -0.51 -23.13
C VAL A 22 -2.02 -1.18 -22.92
N THR A 23 -1.10 -1.00 -23.88
CA THR A 23 0.25 -1.58 -23.89
C THR A 23 1.19 -0.90 -22.91
N ASP A 24 0.77 0.24 -22.35
CA ASP A 24 1.60 1.05 -21.45
C ASP A 24 1.29 0.71 -19.98
N SER A 25 2.00 -0.28 -19.44
CA SER A 25 1.87 -0.69 -18.03
C SER A 25 2.01 0.47 -17.05
N LYS A 26 2.80 1.51 -17.42
CA LYS A 26 2.95 2.73 -16.64
C LYS A 26 1.61 3.47 -16.50
N ARG A 27 0.84 3.65 -17.59
CA ARG A 27 -0.46 4.34 -17.53
C ARG A 27 -1.46 3.62 -16.65
N VAL A 28 -1.48 2.29 -16.73
CA VAL A 28 -2.34 1.47 -15.86
C VAL A 28 -1.92 1.64 -14.40
N ALA A 29 -0.60 1.64 -14.12
CA ALA A 29 -0.08 1.89 -12.78
C ALA A 29 -0.46 3.29 -12.26
N ASP A 30 -0.40 4.32 -13.11
CA ASP A 30 -0.81 5.68 -12.75
C ASP A 30 -2.31 5.73 -12.37
N VAL A 31 -3.19 5.03 -13.10
CA VAL A 31 -4.62 4.94 -12.74
C VAL A 31 -4.80 4.30 -11.36
N TYR A 32 -4.16 3.16 -11.10
CA TYR A 32 -4.24 2.53 -9.78
C TYR A 32 -3.67 3.44 -8.67
N PHE A 33 -2.55 4.10 -8.92
CA PHE A 33 -1.91 4.99 -7.96
C PHE A 33 -2.83 6.17 -7.57
N LEU A 34 -3.45 6.82 -8.57
CA LEU A 34 -4.38 7.93 -8.35
C LEU A 34 -5.63 7.52 -7.58
N ASN A 35 -6.06 6.27 -7.71
CA ASN A 35 -7.21 5.71 -7.01
C ASN A 35 -6.82 5.01 -5.68
N ASN A 36 -5.61 5.27 -5.16
CA ASN A 36 -5.08 4.72 -3.91
C ASN A 36 -4.95 3.18 -3.87
N GLU A 37 -4.98 2.54 -5.03
CA GLU A 37 -4.78 1.09 -5.20
C GLU A 37 -3.28 0.77 -5.27
N TYR A 38 -2.57 1.07 -4.19
CA TYR A 38 -1.10 1.10 -4.19
C TYR A 38 -0.46 -0.27 -4.43
N TYR A 39 -1.11 -1.36 -4.00
CA TYR A 39 -0.63 -2.71 -4.30
C TYR A 39 -0.64 -2.99 -5.81
N ALA A 40 -1.78 -2.74 -6.47
CA ALA A 40 -1.91 -2.93 -7.91
C ALA A 40 -0.97 -1.97 -8.66
N ALA A 41 -0.88 -0.71 -8.22
CA ALA A 41 0.04 0.27 -8.78
C ALA A 41 1.48 -0.23 -8.76
N ALA A 42 1.97 -0.75 -7.61
CA ALA A 42 3.31 -1.30 -7.49
C ALA A 42 3.54 -2.48 -8.47
N GLU A 43 2.60 -3.40 -8.59
CA GLU A 43 2.70 -4.54 -9.52
C GLU A 43 2.78 -4.08 -10.99
N TYR A 44 2.02 -3.06 -11.38
CA TYR A 44 2.09 -2.53 -12.74
C TYR A 44 3.33 -1.64 -12.99
N TYR A 45 3.85 -0.93 -11.99
CA TYR A 45 5.14 -0.24 -12.12
C TYR A 45 6.31 -1.22 -12.24
N LYS A 46 6.27 -2.36 -11.53
CA LYS A 46 7.24 -3.45 -11.74
C LYS A 46 7.21 -3.95 -13.19
N LYS A 47 6.01 -4.18 -13.75
CA LYS A 47 5.84 -4.55 -15.16
C LYS A 47 6.37 -3.47 -16.12
N ALA A 48 6.11 -2.19 -15.83
CA ALA A 48 6.61 -1.07 -16.63
C ALA A 48 8.15 -1.00 -16.65
N LEU A 49 8.79 -1.39 -15.54
CA LEU A 49 10.24 -1.52 -15.42
C LEU A 49 10.79 -2.86 -15.93
N SER A 50 9.93 -3.74 -16.48
CA SER A 50 10.28 -5.10 -16.92
C SER A 50 10.89 -5.97 -15.81
N ILE A 51 10.43 -5.78 -14.57
CA ILE A 51 10.83 -6.57 -13.40
C ILE A 51 9.85 -7.74 -13.25
N SER A 52 10.36 -8.97 -13.13
CA SER A 52 9.53 -10.17 -12.97
C SER A 52 8.88 -10.25 -11.58
N ALA A 53 7.70 -10.87 -11.53
CA ALA A 53 6.88 -11.00 -10.31
C ALA A 53 7.51 -11.91 -9.23
N ASP A 54 8.38 -12.86 -9.61
CA ASP A 54 9.05 -13.80 -8.70
C ASP A 54 10.27 -13.19 -7.97
N SER A 55 10.06 -12.02 -7.38
CA SER A 55 11.10 -11.23 -6.71
C SER A 55 11.46 -11.72 -5.29
N ALA A 56 11.20 -12.99 -4.95
CA ALA A 56 11.72 -13.61 -3.74
C ALA A 56 13.24 -13.79 -3.88
N GLY A 57 13.98 -12.69 -3.71
CA GLY A 57 15.41 -12.60 -4.00
C GLY A 57 15.80 -11.57 -5.07
N PHE A 58 14.92 -10.61 -5.44
CA PHE A 58 15.32 -9.51 -6.32
C PHE A 58 16.38 -8.64 -5.63
N VAL A 59 17.64 -8.97 -5.92
CA VAL A 59 18.78 -8.07 -5.83
C VAL A 59 18.66 -7.17 -7.04
N VAL A 60 18.52 -5.86 -6.82
CA VAL A 60 18.62 -4.86 -7.89
C VAL A 60 19.88 -5.19 -8.69
N PRO A 61 19.78 -5.63 -9.97
CA PRO A 61 20.95 -6.12 -10.68
C PRO A 61 21.98 -5.00 -10.77
N TYR A 62 23.13 -5.19 -10.12
CA TYR A 62 24.24 -4.25 -10.19
C TYR A 62 24.66 -4.12 -11.67
N GLY A 63 24.24 -3.02 -12.33
CA GLY A 63 24.42 -2.81 -13.78
C GLY A 63 23.17 -2.43 -14.58
N PHE A 64 21.94 -2.51 -14.03
CA PHE A 64 20.76 -1.98 -14.72
C PHE A 64 20.86 -0.45 -14.90
N GLU A 65 21.42 0.24 -13.91
CA GLU A 65 21.77 1.66 -14.02
C GLU A 65 22.80 1.94 -15.13
N LYS A 66 23.75 1.03 -15.38
CA LYS A 66 24.75 1.19 -16.46
C LYS A 66 24.09 1.09 -17.84
N LYS A 67 23.21 0.11 -18.05
CA LYS A 67 22.47 -0.02 -19.33
C LYS A 67 21.59 1.20 -19.65
N ILE A 68 20.94 1.79 -18.64
CA ILE A 68 20.12 3.01 -18.85
C ILE A 68 20.99 4.26 -19.04
N LYS A 69 22.17 4.32 -18.40
CA LYS A 69 23.17 5.38 -18.64
C LYS A 69 23.79 5.28 -20.04
N GLU A 70 23.89 4.09 -20.62
CA GLU A 70 24.54 3.82 -21.91
C GLU A 70 23.60 4.01 -23.13
N GLU A 71 22.28 3.84 -22.99
CA GLU A 71 21.31 4.01 -24.08
C GLU A 71 20.53 5.34 -24.03
N SER A 72 21.13 6.34 -24.65
CA SER A 72 20.74 7.75 -24.81
C SER A 72 19.30 8.03 -25.28
N SER A 73 18.44 8.48 -24.36
CA SER A 73 17.54 9.63 -24.57
C SER A 73 17.07 10.18 -23.21
N ILE A 74 17.02 11.52 -23.05
CA ILE A 74 16.55 12.18 -21.81
C ILE A 74 15.17 11.66 -21.39
N LYS A 75 14.31 11.36 -22.38
CA LYS A 75 12.97 10.81 -22.16
C LYS A 75 12.99 9.43 -21.49
N LYS A 76 13.78 8.48 -22.01
CA LYS A 76 13.89 7.12 -21.42
C LYS A 76 14.38 7.18 -19.98
N ARG A 77 15.37 8.03 -19.68
CA ARG A 77 15.86 8.25 -18.32
C ARG A 77 14.77 8.83 -17.41
N SER A 78 14.06 9.87 -17.85
CA SER A 78 12.97 10.47 -17.07
C SER A 78 11.83 9.49 -16.81
N ASP A 79 11.50 8.63 -17.77
CA ASP A 79 10.46 7.60 -17.60
C ASP A 79 10.88 6.53 -16.59
N TYR A 80 12.16 6.11 -16.62
CA TYR A 80 12.72 5.20 -15.63
C TYR A 80 12.73 5.79 -14.22
N GLU A 81 13.28 7.00 -14.04
CA GLU A 81 13.34 7.66 -12.74
C GLU A 81 11.93 7.85 -12.14
N TYR A 82 10.94 8.18 -12.99
CA TYR A 82 9.53 8.24 -12.60
C TYR A 82 8.99 6.89 -12.13
N ALA A 83 9.15 5.84 -12.93
CA ALA A 83 8.61 4.53 -12.59
C ALA A 83 9.26 3.96 -11.31
N VAL A 84 10.56 4.17 -11.10
CA VAL A 84 11.25 3.78 -9.86
C VAL A 84 10.71 4.52 -8.64
N PHE A 85 10.59 5.85 -8.73
CA PHE A 85 10.08 6.66 -7.62
C PHE A 85 8.63 6.30 -7.29
N GLN A 86 7.79 6.12 -8.31
CA GLN A 86 6.39 5.75 -8.12
C GLN A 86 6.23 4.33 -7.59
N LEU A 87 7.07 3.38 -8.01
CA LEU A 87 7.12 2.04 -7.42
C LEU A 87 7.47 2.11 -5.93
N ALA A 88 8.54 2.82 -5.57
CA ALA A 88 8.96 3.00 -4.19
C ALA A 88 7.84 3.62 -3.34
N THR A 89 7.20 4.65 -3.88
CA THR A 89 6.09 5.36 -3.23
C THR A 89 4.86 4.47 -3.07
N SER A 90 4.48 3.71 -4.10
CA SER A 90 3.37 2.74 -4.03
C SER A 90 3.63 1.70 -2.95
N LEU A 91 4.84 1.11 -2.91
CA LEU A 91 5.22 0.13 -1.91
C LEU A 91 5.17 0.70 -0.49
N ARG A 92 5.66 1.93 -0.28
CA ARG A 92 5.65 2.62 1.02
C ARG A 92 4.23 2.95 1.48
N LEU A 93 3.38 3.46 0.59
CA LEU A 93 1.97 3.74 0.90
C LEU A 93 1.20 2.45 1.21
N TYR A 94 1.53 1.36 0.52
CA TYR A 94 1.04 0.01 0.81
C TYR A 94 1.66 -0.63 2.08
N LYS A 95 2.60 0.04 2.75
CA LYS A 95 3.32 -0.43 3.95
C LYS A 95 4.25 -1.63 3.74
N ASN A 96 4.62 -1.94 2.49
CA ASN A 96 5.72 -2.86 2.19
C ASN A 96 7.07 -2.09 2.23
N PHE A 97 7.50 -1.75 3.45
CA PHE A 97 8.72 -0.97 3.68
C PHE A 97 10.01 -1.73 3.31
N GLN A 98 10.00 -3.06 3.35
CA GLN A 98 11.14 -3.89 2.98
C GLN A 98 11.51 -3.75 1.50
N ASP A 99 10.50 -3.76 0.62
CA ASP A 99 10.75 -3.54 -0.81
C ASP A 99 10.85 -2.06 -1.16
N ALA A 100 10.09 -1.18 -0.50
CA ALA A 100 10.18 0.26 -0.72
C ALA A 100 11.60 0.79 -0.45
N GLU A 101 12.27 0.32 0.61
CA GLU A 101 13.66 0.65 0.93
C GLU A 101 14.61 0.43 -0.27
N LYS A 102 14.49 -0.73 -0.93
CA LYS A 102 15.34 -1.12 -2.08
C LYS A 102 15.17 -0.22 -3.29
N TRP A 103 13.99 0.37 -3.47
CA TRP A 103 13.72 1.29 -4.58
C TRP A 103 14.02 2.75 -4.22
N TYR A 104 13.76 3.15 -2.97
CA TYR A 104 14.09 4.50 -2.53
C TYR A 104 15.59 4.77 -2.45
N VAL A 105 16.42 3.76 -2.12
CA VAL A 105 17.88 3.92 -2.17
C VAL A 105 18.40 4.19 -3.60
N ILE A 106 17.70 3.68 -4.62
CA ILE A 106 17.99 4.02 -6.03
C ILE A 106 17.51 5.45 -6.30
N ALA A 107 16.28 5.76 -5.91
CA ALA A 107 15.67 7.07 -6.16
C ALA A 107 16.41 8.23 -5.46
N SER A 108 17.03 7.99 -4.30
CA SER A 108 17.86 8.98 -3.59
C SER A 108 19.12 9.38 -4.36
N ASN A 109 19.54 8.60 -5.35
CA ASN A 109 20.67 8.92 -6.23
C ASN A 109 20.25 9.67 -7.50
N PHE A 110 18.96 9.95 -7.69
CA PHE A 110 18.50 10.72 -8.84
C PHE A 110 18.88 12.19 -8.69
N THR A 111 19.32 12.79 -9.80
CA THR A 111 19.80 14.18 -9.84
C THR A 111 18.68 15.19 -10.10
N ASN A 112 17.48 14.74 -10.45
CA ASN A 112 16.35 15.62 -10.73
C ASN A 112 15.76 16.15 -9.41
N PRO A 113 15.66 17.47 -9.20
CA PRO A 113 15.18 18.06 -7.94
C PRO A 113 13.80 17.57 -7.50
N LYS A 114 12.91 17.17 -8.42
CA LYS A 114 11.59 16.63 -8.06
C LYS A 114 11.63 15.35 -7.20
N TYR A 115 12.80 14.70 -7.12
CA TYR A 115 13.02 13.50 -6.32
C TYR A 115 13.85 13.76 -5.06
N GLU A 116 14.09 15.02 -4.67
CA GLU A 116 14.91 15.38 -3.51
C GLU A 116 14.47 14.69 -2.21
N LEU A 117 13.16 14.52 -2.02
CA LEU A 117 12.58 13.85 -0.86
C LEU A 117 12.79 12.33 -0.84
N SER A 118 13.35 11.73 -1.89
CA SER A 118 13.62 10.27 -1.92
C SER A 118 14.53 9.84 -0.78
N SER A 119 15.50 10.68 -0.39
CA SER A 119 16.39 10.40 0.74
C SER A 119 15.64 10.40 2.08
N TYR A 120 14.67 11.30 2.26
CA TYR A 120 13.79 11.32 3.43
C TYR A 120 12.93 10.04 3.50
N TRP A 121 12.30 9.67 2.38
CA TRP A 121 11.45 8.48 2.31
C TRP A 121 12.25 7.18 2.46
N TYR A 122 13.50 7.14 1.98
CA TYR A 122 14.43 6.05 2.24
C TYR A 122 14.67 5.86 3.74
N ALA A 123 14.98 6.94 4.46
CA ALA A 123 15.18 6.92 5.90
C ALA A 123 13.92 6.48 6.68
N GLU A 124 12.72 6.90 6.22
CA GLU A 124 11.45 6.40 6.78
C GLU A 124 11.30 4.88 6.61
N CYS A 125 11.68 4.34 5.45
CA CYS A 125 11.64 2.90 5.21
C CYS A 125 12.63 2.14 6.10
N LEU A 126 13.86 2.65 6.26
CA LEU A 126 14.84 2.07 7.19
C LEU A 126 14.29 2.00 8.61
N ARG A 127 13.74 3.11 9.12
CA ARG A 127 13.12 3.16 10.45
C ARG A 127 11.98 2.13 10.58
N SER A 128 11.13 2.04 9.56
CA SER A 128 9.98 1.12 9.56
C SER A 128 10.40 -0.35 9.48
N ASN A 129 11.60 -0.63 8.97
CA ASN A 129 12.23 -1.94 8.95
C ASN A 129 13.08 -2.22 10.20
N PHE A 130 12.97 -1.40 11.25
CA PHE A 130 13.73 -1.51 12.51
C PHE A 130 15.25 -1.32 12.36
N LYS A 131 15.71 -0.74 11.24
CA LYS A 131 17.11 -0.37 10.98
C LYS A 131 17.39 1.02 11.54
N PHE A 132 17.33 1.15 12.86
CA PHE A 132 17.28 2.45 13.53
C PHE A 132 18.56 3.26 13.40
N GLU A 133 19.73 2.62 13.44
CA GLU A 133 21.03 3.28 13.33
C GLU A 133 21.26 3.83 11.91
N GLU A 134 20.94 3.04 10.89
CA GLU A 134 20.98 3.46 9.49
C GLU A 134 19.96 4.55 9.21
N ALA A 135 18.75 4.45 9.80
CA ALA A 135 17.72 5.48 9.66
C ALA A 135 18.18 6.83 10.24
N ILE A 136 18.81 6.84 11.42
CA ILE A 136 19.37 8.07 12.02
C ILE A 136 20.38 8.70 11.05
N THR A 137 21.35 7.90 10.58
CA THR A 137 22.38 8.37 9.64
C THR A 137 21.76 8.94 8.35
N ALA A 138 20.73 8.28 7.81
CA ALA A 138 20.05 8.71 6.60
C ALA A 138 19.24 10.01 6.81
N PHE A 139 18.54 10.16 7.95
CA PHE A 139 17.83 11.39 8.29
C PHE A 139 18.77 12.57 8.55
N GLU A 140 19.88 12.34 9.26
CA GLU A 140 20.92 13.37 9.48
C GLU A 140 21.52 13.81 8.13
N GLY A 141 21.81 12.85 7.25
CA GLY A 141 22.27 13.11 5.89
C GLY A 141 21.26 13.89 5.04
N PHE A 142 19.96 13.63 5.20
CA PHE A 142 18.89 14.40 4.54
C PHE A 142 18.86 15.84 5.06
N VAL A 143 18.80 16.05 6.38
CA VAL A 143 18.75 17.40 6.99
C VAL A 143 19.97 18.24 6.63
N ALA A 144 21.15 17.63 6.54
CA ALA A 144 22.37 18.32 6.14
C ALA A 144 22.35 18.81 4.67
N LYS A 145 21.67 18.08 3.79
CA LYS A 145 21.57 18.38 2.34
C LYS A 145 20.32 19.17 1.96
N HIS A 146 19.29 19.17 2.80
CA HIS A 146 18.01 19.84 2.60
C HIS A 146 17.89 21.05 3.53
N PRO A 147 18.41 22.24 3.15
CA PRO A 147 18.46 23.40 4.03
C PRO A 147 17.10 24.05 4.29
N ALA A 148 16.05 23.63 3.58
CA ALA A 148 14.71 24.15 3.78
C ALA A 148 14.19 23.74 5.17
N LYS A 149 13.64 24.72 5.91
CA LYS A 149 12.98 24.49 7.21
C LYS A 149 11.50 24.16 7.01
N ASP A 150 11.24 23.16 6.20
CA ASP A 150 9.89 22.67 5.93
C ASP A 150 9.48 21.57 6.92
N GLU A 151 8.27 21.05 6.74
CA GLU A 151 7.74 19.96 7.55
C GLU A 151 8.62 18.70 7.49
N TYR A 152 9.30 18.43 6.36
CA TYR A 152 10.16 17.27 6.21
C TYR A 152 11.42 17.37 7.07
N SER A 153 12.05 18.54 7.11
CA SER A 153 13.21 18.76 8.01
C SER A 153 12.82 18.64 9.48
N ILE A 154 11.66 19.17 9.88
CA ILE A 154 11.14 19.05 11.26
C ILE A 154 10.84 17.58 11.59
N ASN A 155 10.14 16.87 10.70
CA ASN A 155 9.78 15.47 10.90
C ASN A 155 11.01 14.54 10.89
N ALA A 156 12.05 14.85 10.10
CA ALA A 156 13.30 14.10 10.11
C ALA A 156 13.97 14.14 11.49
N LEU A 157 14.01 15.31 12.13
CA LEU A 157 14.53 15.45 13.50
C LEU A 157 13.68 14.66 14.51
N ASN A 158 12.34 14.71 14.40
CA ASN A 158 11.44 13.90 15.23
C ASN A 158 11.67 12.39 15.03
N HIS A 159 11.94 11.97 13.80
CA HIS A 159 12.25 10.57 13.49
C HIS A 159 13.60 10.15 14.08
N ILE A 160 14.63 11.00 14.06
CA ILE A 160 15.92 10.73 14.72
C ILE A 160 15.70 10.46 16.20
N GLU A 161 14.96 11.34 16.89
CA GLU A 161 14.67 11.15 18.32
C GLU A 161 13.81 9.90 18.58
N SER A 162 12.86 9.60 17.69
CA SER A 162 12.08 8.36 17.76
C SER A 162 12.95 7.10 17.60
N CYS A 163 13.94 7.11 16.71
CA CYS A 163 14.89 6.01 16.54
C CYS A 163 15.77 5.84 17.78
N LYS A 164 16.28 6.94 18.36
CA LYS A 164 17.07 6.91 19.60
C LYS A 164 16.26 6.34 20.76
N PHE A 165 15.00 6.76 20.89
CA PHE A 165 14.08 6.21 21.87
C PHE A 165 13.86 4.69 21.66
N ALA A 166 13.63 4.25 20.43
CA ALA A 166 13.45 2.83 20.12
C ALA A 166 14.70 2.00 20.46
N LEU A 167 15.90 2.50 20.16
CA LEU A 167 17.17 1.85 20.54
C LEU A 167 17.31 1.72 22.07
N ALA A 168 16.89 2.74 22.82
CA ALA A 168 16.90 2.69 24.29
C ALA A 168 15.90 1.67 24.85
N GLU A 169 14.67 1.60 24.31
CA GLU A 169 13.65 0.64 24.73
C GLU A 169 14.04 -0.82 24.41
N ILE A 170 14.69 -1.05 23.26
CA ILE A 170 15.11 -2.41 22.83
C ILE A 170 16.29 -2.93 23.67
N LYS A 171 17.09 -2.04 24.29
CA LYS A 171 18.21 -2.43 25.14
C LYS A 171 17.79 -3.26 26.35
N TYR A 172 16.60 -2.99 26.90
CA TYR A 172 16.04 -3.70 28.06
C TYR A 172 14.63 -4.20 27.75
N PRO A 173 14.49 -5.26 26.94
CA PRO A 173 13.18 -5.69 26.47
C PRO A 173 12.33 -6.21 27.63
N ARG A 174 11.08 -5.74 27.69
CA ARG A 174 10.07 -6.30 28.59
C ARG A 174 9.59 -7.64 28.02
N LEU A 175 9.64 -8.70 28.82
CA LEU A 175 9.16 -10.01 28.41
C LEU A 175 7.63 -10.07 28.49
N TYR A 176 7.00 -10.31 27.35
CA TYR A 176 5.56 -10.56 27.26
C TYR A 176 5.31 -11.88 26.53
N LYS A 177 4.33 -12.64 27.01
CA LYS A 177 3.82 -13.81 26.30
C LYS A 177 2.54 -13.43 25.58
N LEU A 178 2.58 -13.43 24.26
CA LEU A 178 1.39 -13.23 23.44
C LEU A 178 0.69 -14.56 23.20
N SER A 179 -0.61 -14.60 23.42
CA SER A 179 -1.47 -15.72 23.04
C SER A 179 -2.45 -15.27 21.96
N LYS A 180 -2.59 -16.06 20.91
CA LYS A 180 -3.60 -15.80 19.88
C LYS A 180 -4.99 -16.02 20.46
N LEU A 181 -5.90 -15.12 20.14
CA LEU A 181 -7.32 -15.34 20.38
C LEU A 181 -7.83 -16.54 19.55
N PRO A 182 -8.94 -17.19 19.95
CA PRO A 182 -9.56 -18.29 19.23
C PRO A 182 -9.85 -17.99 17.75
N ALA A 183 -9.90 -19.06 16.95
CA ALA A 183 -9.98 -18.97 15.49
C ALA A 183 -11.28 -18.31 14.98
N ASN A 184 -12.39 -18.44 15.71
CA ASN A 184 -13.65 -17.76 15.39
C ASN A 184 -13.50 -16.23 15.38
N ILE A 185 -12.71 -15.65 16.30
CA ILE A 185 -12.41 -14.21 16.33
C ILE A 185 -11.49 -13.84 15.17
N ASN A 186 -10.56 -14.71 14.82
CA ASN A 186 -9.55 -14.52 13.78
C ASN A 186 -9.93 -15.08 12.38
N LEU A 187 -11.23 -15.31 12.12
CA LEU A 187 -11.67 -16.24 11.07
C LEU A 187 -11.51 -15.74 9.63
N ALA A 188 -11.78 -14.45 9.36
CA ALA A 188 -11.63 -13.86 8.02
C ALA A 188 -11.48 -12.33 8.11
N GLY A 189 -10.85 -11.74 7.08
CA GLY A 189 -10.57 -10.30 7.03
C GLY A 189 -9.49 -9.85 8.02
N SER A 190 -9.32 -8.54 8.15
CA SER A 190 -8.47 -7.93 9.17
C SER A 190 -9.28 -7.67 10.44
N ASN A 191 -8.73 -8.01 11.61
CA ASN A 191 -9.33 -7.72 12.90
C ASN A 191 -8.46 -6.71 13.65
N TYR A 192 -9.05 -5.61 14.11
CA TYR A 192 -8.31 -4.51 14.71
C TYR A 192 -9.19 -3.66 15.65
N ALA A 193 -8.55 -2.70 16.34
CA ALA A 193 -9.19 -1.76 17.26
C ALA A 193 -10.15 -2.44 18.25
N SER A 194 -9.59 -3.29 19.10
CA SER A 194 -10.35 -3.96 20.15
C SER A 194 -10.67 -3.03 21.31
N ALA A 195 -11.85 -3.17 21.89
CA ALA A 195 -12.24 -2.50 23.11
C ALA A 195 -12.87 -3.49 24.09
N LEU A 196 -12.49 -3.38 25.37
CA LEU A 196 -13.03 -4.21 26.43
C LEU A 196 -14.14 -3.43 27.15
N GLY A 197 -15.38 -3.93 27.08
CA GLY A 197 -16.49 -3.45 27.90
C GLY A 197 -16.67 -4.30 29.16
N THR A 198 -17.71 -3.98 29.94
CA THR A 198 -18.00 -4.67 31.21
C THR A 198 -18.47 -6.12 31.04
N GLN A 199 -19.12 -6.44 29.92
CA GLN A 199 -19.65 -7.79 29.64
C GLN A 199 -19.21 -8.35 28.29
N ASN A 200 -18.74 -7.48 27.39
CA ASN A 200 -18.44 -7.82 26.02
C ASN A 200 -17.04 -7.35 25.63
N PHE A 201 -16.39 -8.14 24.80
CA PHE A 201 -15.22 -7.74 24.04
C PHE A 201 -15.68 -7.31 22.64
N TYR A 202 -15.30 -6.10 22.24
CA TYR A 202 -15.61 -5.53 20.94
C TYR A 202 -14.36 -5.48 20.07
N PHE A 203 -14.51 -5.63 18.77
CA PHE A 203 -13.44 -5.46 17.81
C PHE A 203 -14.01 -5.08 16.44
N THR A 204 -13.20 -4.42 15.63
CA THR A 204 -13.54 -4.18 14.23
C THR A 204 -13.05 -5.35 13.38
N SER A 205 -13.85 -5.75 12.40
CA SER A 205 -13.48 -6.79 11.45
C SER A 205 -13.89 -6.40 10.04
N SER A 206 -12.99 -6.57 9.07
CA SER A 206 -13.26 -6.39 7.64
C SER A 206 -13.64 -7.71 6.98
N ARG A 207 -14.54 -8.48 7.59
CA ARG A 207 -15.00 -9.77 7.03
C ARG A 207 -15.70 -9.55 5.70
N PRO A 208 -15.52 -10.47 4.73
CA PRO A 208 -16.20 -10.35 3.45
C PRO A 208 -17.71 -10.55 3.65
N ILE A 209 -18.49 -9.70 2.99
CA ILE A 209 -19.92 -9.93 2.78
C ILE A 209 -20.12 -10.62 1.43
N ASN A 210 -21.14 -11.47 1.32
CA ASN A 210 -21.54 -12.04 0.04
C ASN A 210 -22.12 -10.91 -0.83
N ASN A 211 -21.29 -10.33 -1.71
CA ASN A 211 -21.74 -9.48 -2.80
C ASN A 211 -21.46 -10.20 -4.13
N ASN A 212 -22.27 -9.94 -5.16
CA ASN A 212 -22.06 -10.50 -6.51
C ASN A 212 -20.95 -9.79 -7.30
N GLY A 213 -20.03 -9.08 -6.61
CA GLY A 213 -18.86 -8.40 -7.17
C GLY A 213 -19.17 -7.57 -8.40
N LYS A 214 -19.77 -6.39 -8.23
CA LYS A 214 -19.96 -5.46 -9.35
C LYS A 214 -18.60 -5.02 -9.88
N ASN A 215 -18.59 -4.68 -11.17
CA ASN A 215 -17.41 -4.07 -11.78
C ASN A 215 -17.34 -2.60 -11.34
N GLU A 216 -16.17 -2.20 -10.86
CA GLU A 216 -15.79 -0.84 -10.53
C GLU A 216 -14.86 -0.29 -11.62
N ILE A 217 -15.11 0.94 -12.07
CA ILE A 217 -14.32 1.60 -13.12
C ILE A 217 -13.44 2.66 -12.45
N LEU A 218 -12.14 2.42 -12.44
CA LEU A 218 -11.14 3.38 -12.00
C LEU A 218 -10.75 4.28 -13.17
N THR A 219 -10.66 5.58 -12.92
CA THR A 219 -10.40 6.59 -13.95
C THR A 219 -9.09 7.33 -13.68
N GLY A 220 -8.31 7.57 -14.74
CA GLY A 220 -7.06 8.36 -14.65
C GLY A 220 -7.29 9.87 -14.70
N ALA A 221 -6.24 10.65 -14.43
CA ALA A 221 -6.31 12.12 -14.24
C ALA A 221 -7.02 12.92 -15.35
N ASN A 222 -7.06 12.43 -16.59
CA ASN A 222 -7.68 13.10 -17.74
C ASN A 222 -8.89 12.34 -18.31
N ASN A 223 -9.46 11.38 -17.59
CA ASN A 223 -10.53 10.48 -18.04
C ASN A 223 -10.26 9.66 -19.33
N ASN A 224 -9.04 9.72 -19.85
CA ASN A 224 -8.65 9.05 -21.10
C ASN A 224 -8.23 7.58 -20.92
N VAL A 225 -8.01 7.15 -19.66
CA VAL A 225 -7.61 5.78 -19.33
C VAL A 225 -8.49 5.30 -18.18
N THR A 226 -9.11 4.13 -18.37
CA THR A 226 -9.95 3.48 -17.38
C THR A 226 -9.50 2.06 -17.14
N VAL A 227 -9.59 1.59 -15.90
CA VAL A 227 -9.30 0.21 -15.51
C VAL A 227 -10.53 -0.37 -14.83
N VAL A 228 -10.95 -1.56 -15.25
CA VAL A 228 -12.08 -2.27 -14.65
C VAL A 228 -11.55 -3.29 -13.64
N LYS A 229 -12.01 -3.20 -12.40
CA LYS A 229 -11.79 -4.22 -11.37
C LYS A 229 -13.10 -4.66 -10.76
N LYS A 230 -13.08 -5.71 -9.94
CA LYS A 230 -14.23 -6.08 -9.10
C LYS A 230 -14.18 -5.29 -7.79
N GLU A 231 -15.34 -4.86 -7.32
CA GLU A 231 -15.49 -4.31 -5.98
C GLU A 231 -14.94 -5.27 -4.92
N THR A 232 -14.29 -4.71 -3.89
CA THR A 232 -13.82 -5.51 -2.76
C THR A 232 -15.00 -5.92 -1.88
N PRO A 233 -15.13 -7.19 -1.48
CA PRO A 233 -16.26 -7.66 -0.68
C PRO A 233 -16.12 -7.33 0.81
N TYR A 234 -15.05 -6.67 1.22
CA TYR A 234 -14.71 -6.44 2.63
C TYR A 234 -15.32 -5.15 3.13
N ILE A 235 -16.10 -5.25 4.21
CA ILE A 235 -16.74 -4.10 4.87
C ILE A 235 -16.31 -4.09 6.34
N ASN A 236 -15.90 -2.94 6.85
CA ASN A 236 -15.63 -2.79 8.27
C ASN A 236 -16.94 -2.73 9.06
N ALA A 237 -17.05 -3.66 10.02
CA ALA A 237 -18.11 -3.64 11.01
C ALA A 237 -17.53 -3.94 12.38
N ILE A 238 -18.26 -3.49 13.41
CA ILE A 238 -17.95 -3.80 14.80
C ILE A 238 -18.64 -5.13 15.16
N TYR A 239 -17.88 -5.99 15.81
CA TYR A 239 -18.32 -7.28 16.31
C TYR A 239 -18.15 -7.32 17.81
N ALA A 240 -19.04 -8.05 18.48
CA ALA A 240 -18.95 -8.34 19.89
C ALA A 240 -18.87 -9.84 20.13
N THR A 241 -18.23 -10.18 21.24
CA THR A 241 -18.19 -11.52 21.82
C THR A 241 -18.16 -11.38 23.35
N THR A 242 -18.21 -12.50 24.08
CA THR A 242 -18.12 -12.49 25.54
C THR A 242 -16.83 -11.84 26.03
N ILE A 243 -16.84 -11.27 27.25
CA ILE A 243 -15.69 -10.57 27.84
C ILE A 243 -14.40 -11.40 27.92
N ASN A 244 -14.53 -12.73 27.99
CA ASN A 244 -13.40 -13.64 27.96
C ASN A 244 -13.24 -14.22 26.55
N PRO A 245 -12.52 -13.54 25.64
CA PRO A 245 -12.39 -13.99 24.27
C PRO A 245 -11.60 -15.29 24.14
N ASN A 246 -10.98 -15.81 25.20
CA ASN A 246 -10.25 -17.08 25.18
C ASN A 246 -11.18 -18.31 25.30
N GLU A 247 -12.45 -18.13 25.65
CA GLU A 247 -13.40 -19.23 25.72
C GLU A 247 -13.75 -19.72 24.31
N LYS A 248 -13.50 -21.02 24.05
CA LYS A 248 -13.70 -21.65 22.73
C LYS A 248 -15.15 -21.57 22.21
N SER A 249 -16.11 -21.27 23.07
CA SER A 249 -17.55 -21.25 22.82
C SER A 249 -18.15 -19.85 22.64
N SER A 250 -17.33 -18.80 22.48
CA SER A 250 -17.83 -17.43 22.39
C SER A 250 -18.55 -17.19 21.04
N SER A 251 -19.86 -16.90 21.07
CA SER A 251 -20.59 -16.50 19.87
C SER A 251 -20.18 -15.08 19.47
N ILE A 252 -19.83 -14.91 18.20
CA ILE A 252 -19.47 -13.61 17.65
C ILE A 252 -20.69 -13.04 16.95
N GLN A 253 -21.06 -11.81 17.31
CA GLN A 253 -22.20 -11.13 16.74
C GLN A 253 -21.75 -9.82 16.12
N ARG A 254 -22.19 -9.57 14.88
CA ARG A 254 -22.06 -8.24 14.28
C ARG A 254 -22.97 -7.29 15.06
N ILE A 255 -22.45 -6.14 15.45
CA ILE A 255 -23.27 -5.08 16.02
C ILE A 255 -23.87 -4.28 14.86
N ASP A 256 -25.19 -4.25 14.81
CA ASP A 256 -25.94 -3.43 13.86
C ASP A 256 -26.02 -2.01 14.41
N ILE A 257 -25.06 -1.16 14.02
CA ILE A 257 -24.88 0.16 14.65
C ILE A 257 -25.77 1.23 14.02
N VAL A 258 -26.19 1.13 12.75
CA VAL A 258 -27.08 2.12 12.11
C VAL A 258 -27.90 1.51 10.95
N ASN A 259 -29.14 1.99 10.79
CA ASN A 259 -30.13 1.60 9.78
C ASN A 259 -29.78 2.06 8.33
N THR A 260 -28.55 1.84 7.86
CA THR A 260 -28.22 2.09 6.44
C THR A 260 -27.31 0.99 5.90
N LYS A 261 -27.73 0.38 4.79
CA LYS A 261 -27.04 -0.78 4.16
C LYS A 261 -25.62 -0.50 3.65
N LEU A 262 -25.18 0.77 3.65
CA LEU A 262 -23.95 1.24 2.99
C LEU A 262 -22.94 1.86 3.95
N MET A 263 -23.21 1.85 5.26
CA MET A 263 -22.35 2.51 6.26
C MET A 263 -21.41 1.49 6.90
N GLU A 264 -20.12 1.82 6.91
CA GLU A 264 -19.10 1.08 7.65
C GLU A 264 -18.95 1.66 9.05
N ALA A 265 -18.58 0.82 10.02
CA ALA A 265 -18.30 1.24 11.38
C ALA A 265 -17.07 0.51 11.94
N ALA A 266 -16.21 1.26 12.62
CA ALA A 266 -14.93 0.76 13.13
C ALA A 266 -14.49 1.50 14.39
N ALA A 267 -13.38 1.01 14.96
CA ALA A 267 -12.68 1.60 16.09
C ALA A 267 -13.59 1.91 17.28
N PRO A 268 -14.30 0.89 17.83
CA PRO A 268 -15.07 1.08 19.04
C PRO A 268 -14.13 1.49 20.19
N THR A 269 -14.62 2.39 21.03
CA THR A 269 -14.09 2.62 22.37
C THR A 269 -15.25 2.72 23.35
N ILE A 270 -15.06 2.21 24.56
CA ILE A 270 -16.09 2.13 25.58
C ILE A 270 -15.79 3.17 26.65
N HIS A 271 -16.77 4.00 26.97
CA HIS A 271 -16.66 4.93 28.09
C HIS A 271 -16.43 4.14 29.40
N PRO A 272 -15.62 4.62 30.37
CA PRO A 272 -15.32 3.88 31.59
C PRO A 272 -16.52 3.38 32.41
N ASN A 273 -17.68 4.01 32.28
CA ASN A 273 -18.93 3.55 32.92
C ASN A 273 -19.59 2.34 32.23
N GLY A 274 -19.08 1.90 31.07
CA GLY A 274 -19.59 0.76 30.31
C GLY A 274 -20.91 0.98 29.57
N GLN A 275 -21.48 2.18 29.61
CA GLN A 275 -22.84 2.47 29.08
C GLN A 275 -22.82 3.13 27.70
N LEU A 276 -21.70 3.70 27.29
CA LEU A 276 -21.55 4.45 26.05
C LEU A 276 -20.42 3.87 25.21
N MET A 277 -20.68 3.68 23.92
CA MET A 277 -19.68 3.33 22.92
C MET A 277 -19.51 4.50 21.97
N TYR A 278 -18.26 4.90 21.71
CA TYR A 278 -17.89 5.78 20.62
C TYR A 278 -17.27 4.93 19.51
N PHE A 279 -17.49 5.31 18.26
CA PHE A 279 -16.96 4.61 17.09
C PHE A 279 -16.83 5.60 15.92
N THR A 280 -16.04 5.21 14.91
CA THR A 280 -15.93 5.93 13.65
C THR A 280 -16.85 5.27 12.62
N ALA A 281 -17.52 6.06 11.79
CA ALA A 281 -18.34 5.53 10.71
C ALA A 281 -18.29 6.42 9.46
N TRP A 282 -18.43 5.79 8.28
CA TRP A 282 -18.32 6.46 6.98
C TRP A 282 -19.08 5.70 5.89
N TYR A 283 -19.22 6.34 4.72
CA TYR A 283 -19.68 5.73 3.48
C TYR A 283 -18.48 5.45 2.56
N ASN A 284 -18.51 4.33 1.85
CA ASN A 284 -17.61 4.09 0.71
C ASN A 284 -18.19 4.66 -0.57
#